data_AF-A0A522EJK0-F1
#
_entry.id   AF-A0A522EJK0-F1
#
_cell.length_a   1.000
_cell.length_b   1.000
_cell.length_c   1.000
_cell.angle_alpha   90.00
_cell.angle_beta   90.00
_cell.angle_gamma   90.00
#
_symmetry.space_group_name_H-M   'P 1'
#
loop_
_entity.id
_entity.type
_entity.pdbx_description
1 polymer ?
#
loop_
_entity_poly.entity_id
_entity_poly.type
_entity_poly.pdbx_seq_one_letter_code
_entity_poly.pdbx_strand_id
1 'polypeptide(L)' 'MIRLGPGGNCDKDLLSSIRRLPELGLQAQEIEFTHGIMMQNELAKKAGELAKEKNIALS' A
#
# COMPACT_ATOMS: atom_id res chain seq x y z
N MET A 1 6.53 3.99 -17.84
CA MET A 1 7.25 3.07 -16.93
C MET A 1 6.23 2.10 -16.36
N ILE A 2 6.52 0.80 -16.38
CA ILE A 2 5.64 -0.24 -15.82
C ILE A 2 5.93 -0.35 -14.31
N ARG A 3 4.89 -0.45 -13.47
CA ARG A 3 5.00 -0.71 -12.03
C ARG A 3 4.43 -2.08 -11.70
N LEU A 4 5.07 -2.79 -10.78
CA LEU A 4 4.64 -4.11 -10.32
C LEU A 4 4.30 -4.06 -8.84
N GLY A 5 3.26 -4.79 -8.45
CA GLY A 5 2.70 -4.76 -7.11
C GLY A 5 1.71 -5.88 -6.85
N PRO A 6 1.42 -6.20 -5.57
CA PRO A 6 0.38 -7.15 -5.22
C PRO A 6 -1.02 -6.55 -5.36
N GLY A 7 -1.99 -7.41 -5.66
CA GLY A 7 -3.42 -7.15 -5.50
C GLY A 7 -3.81 -7.35 -4.04
N GLY A 8 -3.70 -6.32 -3.20
CA GLY A 8 -3.90 -6.40 -1.75
C GLY A 8 -2.61 -6.34 -0.92
N ASN A 9 -2.70 -6.66 0.38
CA ASN A 9 -1.55 -6.59 1.29
C ASN A 9 -0.63 -7.81 1.12
N CYS A 10 0.69 -7.59 1.02
CA CYS A 10 1.72 -8.64 1.08
C CYS A 10 2.32 -8.82 2.49
N ASP A 11 1.67 -8.21 3.49
CA ASP A 11 1.97 -8.33 4.91
C ASP A 11 0.65 -8.25 5.71
N LYS A 12 0.75 -8.30 7.04
CA LYS A 12 -0.40 -8.34 7.98
C LYS A 12 -1.40 -7.20 7.81
N ASP A 13 -0.94 -6.02 7.38
CA ASP A 13 -1.77 -4.82 7.20
C ASP A 13 -1.20 -3.88 6.13
N LEU A 14 -1.95 -2.85 5.76
CA LEU A 14 -1.57 -1.91 4.71
C LEU A 14 -0.23 -1.21 4.98
N LEU A 15 0.01 -0.75 6.21
CA LEU A 15 1.21 0.05 6.51
C LEU A 15 2.47 -0.82 6.56
N SER A 16 2.36 -2.04 7.07
CA SER A 16 3.44 -3.04 7.01
C SER A 16 3.71 -3.48 5.57
N SER A 17 2.66 -3.67 4.77
CA SER A 17 2.77 -3.99 3.35
C SER A 17 3.55 -2.90 2.59
N ILE A 18 3.18 -1.62 2.75
CA ILE A 18 3.91 -0.49 2.13
C ILE A 18 5.38 -0.45 2.55
N ARG A 19 5.70 -0.77 3.81
CA ARG A 19 7.09 -0.82 4.29
C ARG A 19 7.90 -1.96 3.67
N ARG A 20 7.24 -3.07 3.34
CA ARG A 20 7.88 -4.28 2.81
C ARG A 20 8.11 -4.24 1.30
N LEU A 21 7.30 -3.51 0.54
CA LEU A 21 7.41 -3.44 -0.94
C LEU A 21 8.82 -3.09 -1.45
N PRO A 22 9.55 -2.11 -0.87
CA PRO A 22 10.92 -1.82 -1.29
C PRO A 22 11.87 -3.01 -1.13
N GLU A 23 11.69 -3.82 -0.08
CA GLU A 23 12.50 -5.04 0.16
C GLU A 23 12.23 -6.12 -0.89
N LEU A 24 11.02 -6.13 -1.47
CA LEU A 24 10.60 -7.04 -2.53
C LEU A 24 10.90 -6.52 -3.95
N GLY A 25 11.44 -5.29 -4.08
CA GLY A 25 11.68 -4.66 -5.37
C GLY A 25 10.41 -4.25 -6.13
N LEU A 26 9.28 -4.12 -5.42
CA LEU A 26 7.98 -3.75 -5.98
C LEU A 26 7.72 -2.24 -5.82
N GLN A 27 6.93 -1.67 -6.72
CA GLN A 27 6.71 -0.22 -6.83
C GLN A 27 5.24 0.18 -6.73
N ALA A 28 4.33 -0.78 -6.59
CA ALA A 28 2.92 -0.51 -6.46
C ALA A 28 2.25 -1.48 -5.47
N GLN A 29 1.06 -1.12 -5.02
CA GLN A 29 0.13 -2.02 -4.34
C GLN A 29 -1.30 -1.56 -4.60
N GLU A 30 -2.17 -2.50 -4.92
CA GLU A 30 -3.61 -2.27 -5.01
C GLU A 30 -4.24 -2.36 -3.62
N ILE A 31 -5.12 -1.42 -3.29
CA ILE A 31 -5.84 -1.37 -2.03
C ILE A 31 -7.28 -1.77 -2.28
N GLU A 32 -7.67 -2.91 -1.71
CA GLU A 32 -9.05 -3.36 -1.75
C GLU A 32 -9.94 -2.58 -0.77
N PHE A 33 -10.99 -1.95 -1.30
CA PHE A 33 -12.10 -1.39 -0.51
C PHE A 33 -13.30 -2.35 -0.56
N THR A 34 -13.15 -3.54 0.03
CA THR A 34 -14.22 -4.55 0.10
C THR A 34 -15.20 -4.28 1.25
N HIS A 35 -16.38 -4.92 1.21
CA HIS A 35 -17.37 -4.87 2.28
C HIS A 35 -16.78 -5.48 3.56
N GLY A 36 -16.20 -4.63 4.41
CA GLY A 36 -15.51 -5.03 5.65
C GLY A 36 -14.24 -4.21 5.93
N ILE A 37 -13.63 -3.61 4.90
CA ILE A 37 -12.45 -2.74 5.04
C ILE A 37 -12.91 -1.27 5.05
N MET A 38 -13.24 -0.78 6.25
CA MET A 38 -13.55 0.63 6.50
C MET A 38 -12.23 1.39 6.75
N MET A 39 -11.60 1.89 5.69
CA MET A 39 -10.41 2.72 5.84
C MET A 39 -10.79 4.07 6.45
N GLN A 40 -10.43 4.29 7.71
CA GLN A 40 -10.60 5.59 8.35
C GLN A 40 -9.68 6.64 7.70
N ASN A 41 -10.12 7.90 7.67
CA ASN A 41 -9.35 9.02 7.10
C ASN A 41 -7.92 9.11 7.63
N GLU A 42 -7.72 8.84 8.93
CA GLU A 42 -6.39 8.88 9.54
C GLU A 42 -5.47 7.77 9.01
N LEU A 43 -6.00 6.58 8.73
CA LEU A 43 -5.24 5.50 8.10
C LEU A 43 -4.90 5.85 6.64
N ALA A 44 -5.86 6.42 5.90
CA ALA A 44 -5.65 6.84 4.51
C ALA A 44 -4.52 7.89 4.39
N LYS A 45 -4.51 8.90 5.26
CA LYS A 45 -3.45 9.92 5.30
C LYS A 45 -2.08 9.29 5.58
N LYS A 46 -1.99 8.46 6.63
CA LYS A 46 -0.75 7.77 6.99
C LYS A 46 -0.23 6.87 5.87
N ALA A 47 -1.12 6.14 5.20
CA ALA A 47 -0.76 5.30 4.06
C ALA A 47 -0.22 6.15 2.90
N GLY A 48 -0.87 7.27 2.58
CA GLY A 48 -0.43 8.18 1.53
C GLY A 48 0.91 8.86 1.81
N GLU A 49 1.16 9.31 3.05
CA GLU A 49 2.44 9.86 3.47
C GLU A 49 3.57 8.83 3.36
N LEU A 50 3.33 7.62 3.88
CA LEU A 50 4.30 6.54 3.85
C LEU A 50 4.60 6.06 2.42
N ALA A 51 3.58 5.95 1.57
CA ALA A 51 3.76 5.57 0.18
C ALA A 51 4.59 6.61 -0.59
N LYS A 52 4.39 7.90 -0.33
CA LYS A 52 5.24 8.97 -0.89
C LYS A 52 6.69 8.85 -0.41
N GLU A 53 6.90 8.62 0.89
CA GLU A 53 8.24 8.43 1.46
C GLU A 53 8.98 7.25 0.80
N LYS A 54 8.27 6.14 0.53
CA LYS A 54 8.85 4.92 -0.04
C LYS A 54 8.79 4.85 -1.57
N ASN A 55 8.28 5.87 -2.24
CA ASN A 55 8.06 5.89 -3.70
C ASN A 55 7.20 4.70 -4.21
N ILE A 56 6.15 4.37 -3.46
CA ILE A 56 5.17 3.33 -3.79
C ILE A 56 3.92 3.98 -4.39
N ALA A 57 3.44 3.43 -5.50
CA ALA A 57 2.15 3.79 -6.06
C ALA A 57 1.02 2.99 -5.38
N LEU A 58 0.01 3.68 -4.88
CA LEU A 58 -1.21 3.04 -4.38
C LEU A 58 -2.30 3.17 -5.46
N SER A 59 -3.00 2.08 -5.75
CA SER A 59 -4.13 2.05 -6.69
C SER A 59 -5.38 1.47 -6.05
#